data_AF-A0A2P6RSW9-F1
#
_entry.id   AF-A0A2P6RSW9-F1
#
_cell.length_a   1.000
_cell.length_b   1.000
_cell.length_c   1.000
_cell.angle_alpha   90.00
_cell.angle_beta   90.00
_cell.angle_gamma   90.00
#
_symmetry.space_group_name_H-M   'P 1'
#
loop_
_entity.id
_entity.type
_entity.pdbx_description
1 polymer ?
#
loop_
_entity_poly.entity_id
_entity_poly.type
_entity_poly.pdbx_seq_one_letter_code
_entity_poly.pdbx_strand_id
1 'polypeptide(L)' 'MYKVLRLLNEQSGEECAVYLWVEWFCSVIAPGDTVNVIGEFDDQGQCHVDNHHKFLIVHPDDLVSGTRVAANFICHR' A
#
# COMPACT_ATOMS: atom_id res chain seq x y z
N MET A 1 11.78 11.57 2.90
CA MET A 1 11.82 10.37 3.77
C MET A 1 10.96 9.31 3.10
N TYR A 2 11.37 8.03 3.14
CA TYR A 2 10.64 6.93 2.51
C TYR A 2 10.58 5.71 3.43
N LYS A 3 9.49 4.94 3.34
CA LYS A 3 9.28 3.68 4.07
C LYS A 3 9.33 2.55 3.04
N VAL A 4 10.07 1.48 3.32
CA VAL A 4 10.20 0.33 2.42
C VAL A 4 9.38 -0.82 2.95
N LEU A 5 8.51 -1.37 2.09
CA LEU A 5 7.78 -2.60 2.35
C LEU A 5 8.37 -3.69 1.46
N ARG A 6 8.77 -4.81 2.06
CA ARG A 6 9.10 -6.04 1.33
C ARG A 6 7.85 -6.87 1.25
N LEU A 7 7.44 -7.18 0.03
CA LEU A 7 6.27 -7.98 -0.28
C LEU A 7 6.70 -9.31 -0.85
N LEU A 8 5.94 -10.35 -0.53
CA LEU A 8 6.07 -11.66 -1.14
C LEU A 8 4.80 -11.91 -1.94
N ASN A 9 4.95 -12.18 -3.23
CA ASN A 9 3.83 -12.64 -4.03
C ASN A 9 3.52 -14.08 -3.65
N GLU A 10 2.36 -14.32 -3.03
CA GLU A 10 1.96 -15.67 -2.59
C GLU A 10 1.69 -16.63 -3.75
N GLN A 11 1.41 -16.12 -4.96
CA GLN A 11 1.12 -16.95 -6.14
C GLN A 11 2.40 -17.38 -6.88
N SER A 12 3.35 -16.45 -7.06
CA SER A 12 4.60 -16.73 -7.79
C SER A 12 5.80 -17.03 -6.88
N GLY A 13 5.72 -16.67 -5.59
CA GLY A 13 6.83 -16.75 -4.64
C GLY A 13 7.87 -15.64 -4.83
N GLU A 14 7.62 -14.68 -5.71
CA GLU A 14 8.57 -13.60 -6.01
C GLU A 14 8.54 -12.52 -4.92
N GLU A 15 9.73 -12.05 -4.53
CA GLU A 15 9.86 -10.93 -3.61
C GLU A 15 9.90 -9.61 -4.38
N CYS A 16 9.05 -8.68 -3.99
CA CYS A 16 9.02 -7.32 -4.53
C CYS A 16 9.21 -6.30 -3.41
N ALA A 17 9.71 -5.10 -3.74
CA ALA A 17 9.88 -4.01 -2.77
C ALA A 17 9.07 -2.79 -3.18
N VAL A 18 8.33 -2.22 -2.24
CA VAL A 18 7.55 -1.00 -2.45
C VAL A 18 8.13 0.13 -1.60
N TYR A 19 8.40 1.25 -2.24
CA TYR A 19 8.89 2.48 -1.62
C TYR A 19 7.73 3.45 -1.49
N LEU A 20 7.36 3.73 -0.24
CA LEU A 20 6.31 4.66 0.13
C LEU A 20 6.93 6.02 0.43
N TRP A 21 6.63 7.00 -0.42
CA TRP A 21 7.18 8.35 -0.33
C TRP A 21 6.21 9.35 0.31
N VAL A 22 6.79 10.39 0.91
CA VAL A 22 6.07 11.59 1.41
C VAL A 22 4.93 11.20 2.37
N GLU A 23 3.67 11.41 2.00
CA GLU A 23 2.50 11.17 2.85
C GLU A 23 2.28 9.69 3.16
N TRP A 24 2.73 8.80 2.27
CA TRP A 24 2.66 7.35 2.47
C TRP A 24 3.64 6.83 3.52
N PHE A 25 4.63 7.63 3.90
CA PHE A 25 5.61 7.28 4.94
C PHE A 25 4.93 6.95 6.29
N CYS A 26 3.90 7.72 6.64
CA CYS A 26 3.17 7.57 7.91
C CYS A 26 2.12 6.44 7.90
N SER A 27 2.09 5.60 6.86
CA SER A 27 1.16 4.48 6.76
C SER A 27 1.37 3.45 7.89
N VAL A 28 0.27 2.94 8.44
CA VAL A 28 0.24 2.00 9.59
C VAL A 28 0.45 0.53 9.20
N ILE A 29 1.06 0.28 8.05
CA ILE A 29 1.27 -1.08 7.51
C ILE A 29 2.35 -1.79 8.33
N ALA A 30 2.03 -3.01 8.78
CA ALA A 30 2.87 -3.89 9.56
C ALA A 30 3.18 -5.21 8.81
N PRO A 31 4.23 -5.94 9.23
CA PRO A 31 4.51 -7.27 8.68
C PRO A 31 3.34 -8.22 8.97
N GLY A 32 2.81 -8.86 7.92
CA GLY A 32 1.64 -9.74 8.00
C GLY A 32 0.37 -9.13 7.40
N ASP A 33 0.36 -7.82 7.11
CA ASP A 33 -0.74 -7.20 6.37
C ASP A 33 -0.65 -7.54 4.88
N THR A 34 -1.79 -7.93 4.30
CA THR A 34 -1.92 -8.10 2.85
C THR A 34 -2.11 -6.74 2.20
N VAL A 35 -1.31 -6.42 1.18
CA VAL A 35 -1.43 -5.18 0.42
C VAL A 35 -1.55 -5.47 -1.06
N ASN A 36 -2.36 -4.67 -1.75
CA ASN A 36 -2.44 -4.67 -3.20
C ASN A 36 -1.83 -3.37 -3.74
N VAL A 37 -0.80 -3.52 -4.57
CA VAL A 37 -0.06 -2.40 -5.16
C VAL A 37 -0.66 -2.11 -6.53
N ILE A 38 -1.30 -0.96 -6.69
CA ILE A 38 -1.82 -0.50 -7.98
C ILE A 38 -0.71 0.29 -8.69
N GLY A 39 0.08 -0.41 -9.50
CA GLY A 39 1.14 0.20 -10.28
C GLY A 39 2.08 -0.82 -10.91
N GLU A 40 3.05 -0.31 -11.65
CA GLU A 40 4.06 -1.13 -12.31
C GLU A 40 5.30 -1.26 -11.43
N PHE A 41 5.81 -2.49 -11.35
CA PHE A 41 7.11 -2.82 -10.78
C PHE A 41 8.16 -2.71 -11.88
N ASP A 42 9.29 -2.08 -11.56
CA ASP A 42 10.46 -2.00 -12.42
C ASP A 42 11.08 -3.41 -12.60
N ASP A 43 11.99 -3.60 -13.57
CA ASP A 43 12.70 -4.88 -13.80
C ASP A 43 13.45 -5.43 -12.57
N GLN A 44 13.64 -4.60 -11.55
CA GLN A 44 14.23 -5.00 -10.26
C GLN A 44 13.20 -5.42 -9.20
N GLY A 45 11.93 -5.55 -9.56
CA GLY A 45 10.84 -5.86 -8.62
C GLY A 45 10.54 -4.70 -7.65
N GLN A 46 10.92 -3.48 -8.01
CA GLN A 46 10.76 -2.30 -7.17
C GLN A 46 9.57 -1.47 -7.63
N CYS A 47 8.78 -0.90 -6.71
CA CYS A 47 7.67 -0.02 -7.03
C CYS A 47 7.72 1.23 -6.16
N HIS A 48 7.79 2.39 -6.81
CA HIS A 48 7.77 3.69 -6.15
C HIS A 48 6.34 4.23 -6.12
N VAL A 49 5.80 4.43 -4.91
CA VAL A 49 4.46 5.00 -4.67
C VAL A 49 4.62 6.40 -4.09
N ASP A 50 4.06 7.38 -4.78
CA ASP A 50 4.11 8.79 -4.41
C ASP A 50 2.69 9.41 -4.44
N ASN A 51 2.56 10.71 -4.17
CA ASN A 51 1.25 11.36 -4.09
C ASN A 51 0.58 11.56 -5.47
N HIS A 52 1.39 11.50 -6.53
CA HIS A 52 1.00 11.72 -7.92
C HIS A 52 0.92 10.41 -8.69
N HIS A 53 1.69 9.39 -8.28
CA HIS A 53 1.69 8.09 -8.93
C HIS A 53 1.46 6.93 -7.97
N LYS A 54 0.56 6.04 -8.40
CA LYS A 54 0.27 4.72 -7.85
C LYS A 54 -0.49 4.77 -6.51
N PHE A 55 -1.37 3.80 -6.32
CA PHE A 55 -2.14 3.64 -5.08
C PHE A 55 -1.74 2.37 -4.38
N LEU A 56 -1.73 2.41 -3.05
CA LEU A 56 -1.57 1.22 -2.22
C LEU A 56 -2.87 0.94 -1.48
N ILE A 57 -3.42 -0.25 -1.68
CA ILE A 57 -4.60 -0.74 -0.96
C ILE A 57 -4.10 -1.67 0.14
N VAL A 58 -4.44 -1.38 1.39
CA VAL A 58 -4.12 -2.23 2.54
C VAL A 58 -5.37 -3.05 2.87
N HIS A 59 -5.21 -4.35 3.08
CA HIS A 59 -6.28 -5.34 3.27
C HIS A 59 -7.32 -5.32 2.12
N PRO A 60 -6.96 -5.76 0.90
CA PRO A 60 -7.87 -5.74 -0.25
C PRO A 60 -9.13 -6.61 -0.06
N ASP A 61 -9.10 -7.59 0.84
CA ASP A 61 -10.24 -8.44 1.19
C ASP A 61 -11.27 -7.73 2.09
N ASP A 62 -10.89 -6.63 2.74
CA ASP A 62 -11.76 -5.81 3.58
C ASP A 62 -12.43 -4.70 2.75
N LEU A 63 -13.64 -5.01 2.26
CA LEU A 63 -14.47 -4.01 1.58
C LEU A 63 -15.07 -3.00 2.58
N VAL A 64 -14.56 -1.78 2.53
CA VAL A 64 -15.09 -0.65 3.30
C VAL A 64 -16.12 0.12 2.46
N SER A 65 -17.30 0.43 3.03
CA SER A 65 -18.31 1.23 2.33
C SER A 65 -17.84 2.69 2.17
N GLY A 66 -18.15 3.30 1.02
CA GLY A 66 -17.80 4.71 0.75
C GLY A 66 -18.36 5.71 1.77
N THR A 67 -19.50 5.41 2.39
CA THR A 67 -20.07 6.21 3.48
C THR A 67 -19.25 6.13 4.78
N ARG A 68 -18.65 4.96 5.09
CA ARG A 68 -17.71 4.84 6.22
C ARG A 68 -16.43 5.61 5.96
N VAL A 69 -15.92 5.59 4.73
CA VAL A 69 -14.75 6.40 4.33
C VAL A 69 -15.04 7.90 4.49
N ALA A 70 -16.21 8.37 4.01
CA ALA A 70 -16.62 9.77 4.11
C ALA A 70 -16.82 10.24 5.56
N ALA A 71 -17.35 9.39 6.44
CA ALA A 71 -17.52 9.72 7.86
C ALA A 71 -16.18 9.79 8.62
N ASN A 72 -15.16 9.04 8.17
CA ASN A 72 -13.85 9.00 8.82
C ASN A 72 -13.08 10.32 8.72
N PHE A 73 -13.41 11.19 7.74
CA PHE A 73 -12.87 12.56 7.66
C PHE A 73 -13.25 13.42 8.88
N ILE A 74 -14.34 13.08 9.57
CA ILE A 74 -14.86 13.86 10.70
C ILE A 74 -14.31 13.30 12.03
N CYS A 75 -14.09 11.98 12.12
CA CYS A 75 -13.50 11.33 13.28
C CYS A 75 -12.92 9.96 12.91
N HIS A 76 -11.61 9.79 13.07
CA HIS A 76 -10.95 8.48 13.06
C HIS A 76 -11.29 7.78 14.37
N ARG A 77 -12.23 6.84 14.33
CA ARG A 77 -12.65 6.08 15.53
C ARG A 77 -12.38 4.60 15.37
#